data_AF-A0A6G0PYJ7-F1
#
_entry.id   AF-A0A6G0PYJ7-F1
#
_cell.length_a   1.000
_cell.length_b   1.000
_cell.length_c   1.000
_cell.angle_alpha   90.00
_cell.angle_beta   90.00
_cell.angle_gamma   90.00
#
_symmetry.space_group_name_H-M   'P 1'
#
loop_
_entity.id
_entity.type
_entity.pdbx_description
1 polymer ?
#
loop_
_entity_poly.entity_id
_entity_poly.type
_entity_poly.pdbx_seq_one_letter_code
_entity_poly.pdbx_strand_id
1 'polypeptide(L)'
;FCSLRLRKDVADVTEGQLIAEIKALLAKVKNDDLPDIKALFDIELVMDLAETDVDARILAYFQKVKQVVLEQGLEDVFSGDDGEKEKCNDSCRALHLPS
;
A
#
# COMPACT_ATOMS: atom_id res chain seq x y z
N PHE A 1 7.22 -3.81 -13.00
CA PHE A 1 8.68 -3.79 -12.73
C PHE A 1 9.34 -2.62 -13.46
N CYS A 2 9.79 -1.61 -12.73
CA CYS A 2 10.57 -0.49 -13.29
C CYS A 2 12.01 -0.95 -13.57
N SER A 3 12.51 -0.73 -14.79
CA SER A 3 13.90 -1.04 -15.16
C SER A 3 14.71 0.25 -15.33
N LEU A 4 15.86 0.31 -14.67
CA LEU A 4 16.80 1.43 -14.77
C LEU A 4 17.71 1.20 -15.98
N ARG A 5 17.67 2.10 -16.96
CA ARG A 5 18.56 2.07 -18.14
C ARG A 5 19.26 3.41 -18.31
N LEU A 6 20.47 3.49 -17.78
CA LEU A 6 21.41 4.56 -18.09
C LEU A 6 22.01 4.29 -19.48
N ARG A 7 21.71 5.14 -20.46
CA ARG A 7 22.30 5.05 -21.81
C ARG A 7 23.72 5.65 -21.83
N LYS A 8 24.61 5.11 -21.00
CA LYS A 8 26.01 5.52 -20.86
C LYS A 8 26.90 4.31 -20.56
N ASP A 9 28.16 4.41 -20.95
CA ASP A 9 29.19 3.47 -20.55
C ASP A 9 29.43 3.53 -19.05
N VAL A 10 29.72 2.37 -18.45
CA VAL A 10 29.90 2.22 -17.00
C VAL A 10 30.99 3.16 -16.46
N ALA A 11 32.03 3.42 -17.26
CA ALA A 11 33.13 4.31 -16.91
C ALA A 11 32.70 5.80 -16.77
N ASP A 12 31.60 6.18 -17.41
CA ASP A 12 31.10 7.56 -17.44
C ASP A 12 29.92 7.79 -16.49
N VAL A 13 29.53 6.75 -15.74
CA VAL A 13 28.45 6.83 -14.74
C VAL A 13 29.02 7.36 -13.42
N THR A 14 28.50 8.51 -12.99
CA THR A 14 28.86 9.07 -11.68
C THR A 14 27.86 8.64 -10.60
N GLU A 15 28.32 8.55 -9.36
CA GLU A 15 27.47 8.24 -8.19
C GLU A 15 26.29 9.22 -8.06
N GLY A 16 26.54 10.51 -8.30
CA GLY A 16 25.48 11.53 -8.27
C GLY A 16 24.37 11.27 -9.29
N GLN A 17 24.69 10.71 -10.46
CA GLN A 17 23.71 10.34 -11.48
C GLN A 17 22.92 9.08 -11.09
N LEU A 18 23.57 8.07 -10.52
CA LEU A 18 22.89 6.88 -9.99
C LEU A 18 21.88 7.28 -8.91
N ILE A 19 22.27 8.12 -7.96
CA ILE A 19 21.39 8.61 -6.90
C ILE A 19 20.23 9.42 -7.49
N ALA A 20 20.48 10.27 -8.48
CA ALA A 20 19.43 11.07 -9.12
C ALA A 20 18.39 10.19 -9.85
N GLU A 21 18.84 9.18 -10.58
CA GLU A 21 17.95 8.25 -11.29
C GLU A 21 17.16 7.34 -10.33
N ILE A 22 17.78 6.83 -9.27
CA ILE A 22 17.08 6.08 -8.21
C ILE A 22 16.01 6.96 -7.58
N LYS A 23 16.32 8.23 -7.26
CA LYS A 23 15.33 9.19 -6.74
C LYS A 23 14.21 9.46 -7.73
N ALA A 24 14.50 9.57 -9.03
CA ALA A 24 13.49 9.77 -10.06
C ALA A 24 12.58 8.55 -10.23
N LEU A 25 13.13 7.33 -10.14
CA LEU A 25 12.34 6.10 -10.10
C LEU A 25 11.46 6.03 -8.85
N LEU A 26 12.02 6.30 -7.67
CA LEU A 26 11.26 6.31 -6.43
C LEU A 26 10.14 7.36 -6.47
N ALA A 27 10.39 8.53 -7.08
CA ALA A 27 9.38 9.56 -7.26
C ALA A 27 8.26 9.14 -8.23
N LYS A 28 8.60 8.43 -9.32
CA LYS A 28 7.60 7.84 -10.23
C LYS A 28 6.77 6.76 -9.57
N VAL A 29 7.40 5.83 -8.88
CA VAL A 29 6.70 4.75 -8.14
C VAL A 29 5.78 5.33 -7.08
N LYS A 30 6.21 6.38 -6.38
CA LYS A 30 5.39 7.07 -5.37
C LYS A 30 4.20 7.86 -5.94
N ASN A 31 4.30 8.37 -7.17
CA ASN A 31 3.28 9.22 -7.75
C ASN A 31 2.30 8.50 -8.70
N ASP A 32 2.74 7.42 -9.35
CA ASP A 32 1.95 6.77 -10.42
C ASP A 32 1.54 5.31 -10.09
N ASP A 33 2.26 4.60 -9.20
CA ASP A 33 2.07 3.14 -9.00
C ASP A 33 1.56 2.73 -7.61
N LEU A 34 1.82 3.51 -6.55
CA LEU A 34 1.32 3.20 -5.21
C LEU A 34 0.03 4.00 -4.97
N PRO A 35 -1.17 3.37 -4.94
CA PRO A 35 -2.35 4.06 -4.46
C PRO A 35 -2.03 4.59 -3.05
N ASP A 36 -2.57 5.75 -2.69
CA ASP A 36 -2.53 6.19 -1.30
C ASP A 36 -3.27 5.13 -0.48
N ILE A 37 -2.50 4.17 0.08
CA ILE A 37 -3.00 2.98 0.76
C ILE A 37 -3.94 3.41 1.89
N LYS A 38 -3.69 4.58 2.49
CA LYS A 38 -4.51 5.14 3.54
C LYS A 38 -5.86 5.58 2.99
N ALA A 39 -5.86 6.39 1.93
CA ALA A 39 -7.10 6.82 1.28
C ALA A 39 -7.90 5.63 0.70
N LEU A 40 -7.21 4.63 0.14
CA LEU A 40 -7.80 3.40 -0.36
C LEU A 40 -8.53 2.64 0.76
N PHE A 41 -7.87 2.45 1.91
CA PHE A 41 -8.45 1.76 3.05
C PHE A 41 -9.64 2.55 3.63
N ASP A 42 -9.54 3.88 3.70
CA ASP A 42 -10.64 4.72 4.22
C ASP A 42 -11.89 4.66 3.32
N ILE A 43 -11.73 4.47 1.99
CA ILE A 43 -12.84 4.34 1.04
C ILE A 43 -13.40 2.91 1.01
N GLU A 44 -12.52 1.91 0.93
CA GLU A 44 -12.91 0.53 0.70
C GLU A 44 -13.30 -0.18 2.00
N LEU A 45 -12.69 0.13 3.14
CA LEU A 45 -12.90 -0.58 4.40
C LEU A 45 -13.89 0.14 5.31
N VAL A 46 -15.14 0.22 4.85
CA VAL A 46 -16.26 0.68 5.68
C VAL A 46 -16.97 -0.52 6.30
N MET A 47 -17.11 -0.52 7.63
CA MET A 47 -17.88 -1.54 8.35
C MET A 47 -19.38 -1.38 8.10
N ASP A 48 -20.06 -2.48 7.77
CA ASP A 48 -21.51 -2.48 7.58
C ASP A 48 -22.24 -2.48 8.93
N LEU A 49 -22.60 -1.30 9.42
CA LEU A 49 -23.32 -1.15 10.70
C LEU A 49 -24.77 -1.62 10.65
N ALA A 50 -25.32 -1.94 9.47
CA ALA A 50 -26.66 -2.51 9.35
C ALA A 50 -26.71 -4.00 9.72
N GLU A 51 -25.58 -4.71 9.63
CA GLU A 51 -25.46 -6.08 10.15
C GLU A 51 -25.54 -6.05 11.68
N THR A 52 -26.52 -6.78 12.21
CA THR A 52 -26.87 -6.83 13.63
C THR A 52 -26.07 -7.90 14.38
N ASP A 53 -25.62 -8.94 13.68
CA ASP A 53 -24.69 -9.93 14.22
C ASP A 53 -23.28 -9.33 14.24
N VAL A 54 -22.81 -9.02 15.44
CA VAL A 54 -21.51 -8.38 15.66
C VAL A 54 -20.37 -9.27 15.17
N ASP A 55 -20.45 -10.58 15.38
CA ASP A 55 -19.40 -11.51 14.98
C ASP A 55 -19.34 -11.65 13.46
N ALA A 56 -20.51 -11.74 12.80
CA ALA A 56 -20.61 -11.76 11.35
C ALA A 56 -20.08 -10.46 10.73
N ARG A 57 -20.42 -9.30 11.31
CA ARG A 57 -19.94 -7.99 10.85
C ARG A 57 -18.43 -7.83 10.94
N ILE A 58 -17.84 -8.23 12.08
CA ILE A 58 -16.39 -8.18 12.28
C ILE A 58 -15.69 -9.14 11.31
N LEU A 59 -16.22 -10.35 11.13
CA LEU A 59 -15.67 -11.32 10.19
C LEU A 59 -15.68 -10.79 8.75
N ALA A 60 -16.82 -10.24 8.30
CA ALA A 60 -16.96 -9.66 6.97
C ALA A 60 -15.98 -8.50 6.74
N TYR A 61 -15.77 -7.65 7.75
CA TYR A 61 -14.77 -6.57 7.69
C TYR A 61 -13.36 -7.10 7.44
N PHE A 62 -12.89 -8.08 8.22
CA PHE A 62 -11.54 -8.62 8.03
C PHE A 62 -11.39 -9.45 6.75
N GLN A 63 -12.47 -10.06 6.25
CA GLN A 63 -12.48 -10.66 4.92
C GLN A 63 -12.28 -9.60 3.83
N LYS A 64 -12.95 -8.44 3.96
CA LYS A 64 -12.80 -7.30 3.04
C LYS A 64 -11.37 -6.75 3.05
N VAL A 65 -10.74 -6.63 4.22
CA VAL A 65 -9.31 -6.25 4.33
C VAL A 65 -8.43 -7.18 3.49
N LYS A 66 -8.62 -8.50 3.61
CA LYS A 66 -7.83 -9.48 2.83
C LYS A 66 -8.09 -9.36 1.33
N GLN A 67 -9.35 -9.14 0.94
CA GLN A 67 -9.74 -8.97 -0.45
C GLN A 67 -9.10 -7.70 -1.05
N VAL A 68 -9.19 -6.55 -0.38
CA VAL A 68 -8.60 -5.29 -0.84
C VAL A 68 -7.08 -5.41 -0.98
N VAL A 69 -6.41 -6.04 -0.01
CA VAL A 69 -4.95 -6.26 -0.09
C VAL A 69 -4.58 -7.10 -1.32
N LEU A 70 -5.34 -8.15 -1.63
CA LEU A 70 -5.13 -9.02 -2.79
C LEU A 70 -5.44 -8.30 -4.12
N GLU A 71 -6.58 -7.61 -4.22
CA GLU A 71 -7.01 -6.93 -5.45
C GLU A 71 -6.09 -5.77 -5.84
N GLN A 72 -5.45 -5.15 -4.86
CA GLN A 72 -4.55 -4.00 -5.06
C GLN A 72 -3.07 -4.41 -5.15
N GLY A 73 -2.77 -5.72 -5.08
CA GLY A 73 -1.40 -6.22 -5.18
C GLY A 73 -0.49 -5.79 -4.03
N LEU A 74 -1.06 -5.63 -2.83
CA LEU A 74 -0.37 -5.11 -1.64
C LEU A 74 0.17 -6.23 -0.72
N GLU A 75 0.11 -7.49 -1.14
CA GLU A 75 0.54 -8.63 -0.32
C GLU A 75 2.01 -8.51 0.11
N ASP A 76 2.88 -8.13 -0.82
CA ASP A 76 4.30 -7.94 -0.55
C ASP A 76 4.55 -6.71 0.35
N VAL A 77 3.70 -5.67 0.22
CA VAL A 77 3.79 -4.44 1.03
C VAL A 77 3.51 -4.73 2.50
N PHE A 78 2.55 -5.62 2.77
CA PHE A 78 2.18 -6.01 4.13
C PHE A 78 2.84 -7.30 4.62
N SER A 79 3.86 -7.79 3.90
CA SER A 79 4.60 -8.98 4.31
C SER A 79 5.59 -8.68 5.46
N GLY A 80 5.86 -9.70 6.29
CA GLY A 80 6.76 -9.58 7.45
C GLY A 80 6.15 -8.83 8.65
N ASP A 81 6.89 -8.80 9.76
CA ASP A 81 6.37 -8.31 11.05
C ASP A 81 5.95 -6.83 11.01
N ASP A 82 6.74 -5.99 10.34
CA ASP A 82 6.44 -4.56 10.20
C ASP A 82 5.24 -4.32 9.27
N GLY A 83 5.14 -5.08 8.17
CA GLY A 83 4.04 -5.01 7.22
C GLY A 83 2.71 -5.43 7.83
N GLU A 84 2.68 -6.53 8.59
CA GLU A 84 1.48 -6.98 9.29
C GLU A 84 1.04 -5.98 10.37
N LYS A 85 1.99 -5.32 11.04
CA LYS A 85 1.69 -4.26 11.99
C LYS A 85 1.10 -3.02 11.31
N GLU A 86 1.65 -2.62 10.17
CA GLU A 86 1.13 -1.48 9.40
C GLU A 86 -0.26 -1.76 8.83
N LYS A 87 -0.51 -2.96 8.30
CA LYS A 87 -1.83 -3.41 7.87
C LYS A 87 -2.86 -3.35 8.99
N CYS A 88 -2.49 -3.81 10.18
CA CYS A 88 -3.34 -3.74 11.36
C CYS A 88 -3.66 -2.28 11.73
N ASN A 89 -2.65 -1.40 11.72
CA ASN A 89 -2.82 0.03 12.01
C ASN A 89 -3.75 0.71 11.00
N ASP A 90 -3.51 0.55 9.70
CA ASP A 90 -4.34 1.15 8.65
C ASP A 90 -5.77 0.58 8.66
N SER A 91 -5.94 -0.72 8.93
CA SER A 91 -7.28 -1.32 9.10
C SER A 91 -8.00 -0.80 10.36
N CYS A 92 -7.29 -0.54 11.46
CA CYS A 92 -7.89 0.01 12.68
C CYS A 92 -8.26 1.49 12.53
N ARG A 93 -7.51 2.24 11.72
CA ARG A 93 -7.84 3.64 11.42
C ARG A 93 -9.14 3.73 10.61
N ALA A 94 -9.30 2.89 9.59
CA ALA A 94 -10.51 2.86 8.77
C ALA A 94 -11.78 2.49 9.56
N LEU A 95 -11.65 1.82 10.71
CA LEU A 95 -12.75 1.57 11.65
C LEU A 95 -13.21 2.82 12.42
N HIS A 96 -12.34 3.82 12.60
CA HIS A 96 -12.72 5.10 13.20
C HIS A 96 -13.44 5.94 12.14
N LEU A 97 -14.75 5.73 12.00
CA LEU A 97 -15.65 6.67 11.33
C LEU A 97 -15.44 8.08 11.90
N PRO A 98 -15.48 9.14 11.06
CA PRO A 98 -15.27 10.51 11.50
C PRO A 98 -16.33 10.92 12.52
N SER A 99 -15.92 11.76 13.47
CA SER A 99 -16.80 12.39 14.46
C SER A 99 -17.83 13.29 13.80
#